data_AF-A0A2T4PWE5-F1
#
_entry.id   AF-A0A2T4PWE5-F1
#
_cell.length_a   1.000
_cell.length_b   1.000
_cell.length_c   1.000
_cell.angle_alpha   90.00
_cell.angle_beta   90.00
_cell.angle_gamma   90.00
#
_symmetry.space_group_name_H-M   'P 1'
#
loop_
_entity.id
_entity.type
_entity.pdbx_description
1 polymer ?
#
loop_
_entity_poly.entity_id
_entity_poly.type
_entity_poly.pdbx_seq_one_letter_code
_entity_poly.pdbx_strand_id
1 'polypeptide(L)'
;MYFVDSKTLNLKLNYLEKLTVDFEIEKNSPYALERIAHMMIESVVDIGNLIIDAFILRDPGNYKDVIDIMELEKVFQPSTAEAVRNSIDYRKELIRNYENINHDELRKTFEIANPFYKQAIQDTKHFLENENVPVTAFGEGDKNERL
;
A
#
# COMPACT_ATOMS: atom_id res chain seq x y z
N MET A 1 -2.32 21.05 -12.57
CA MET A 1 -2.90 20.86 -11.22
C MET A 1 -2.98 19.37 -11.01
N TYR A 2 -2.32 18.83 -10.00
CA TYR A 2 -2.42 17.41 -9.67
C TYR A 2 -3.79 17.11 -9.10
N PHE A 3 -4.36 15.95 -9.44
CA PHE A 3 -5.67 15.52 -8.97
C PHE A 3 -5.54 14.14 -8.35
N VAL A 4 -5.69 14.09 -7.03
CA VAL A 4 -5.71 12.83 -6.28
C VAL A 4 -7.16 12.49 -5.97
N ASP A 5 -7.62 11.29 -6.35
CA ASP A 5 -8.88 10.75 -5.84
C ASP A 5 -8.73 10.49 -4.34
N SER A 6 -9.04 11.53 -3.60
CA SER A 6 -8.80 11.64 -2.17
C SER A 6 -9.69 10.70 -1.37
N LYS A 7 -10.88 10.38 -1.89
CA LYS A 7 -11.81 9.46 -1.25
C LYS A 7 -11.26 8.04 -1.37
N THR A 8 -10.89 7.63 -2.58
CA THR A 8 -10.32 6.31 -2.82
C THR A 8 -8.99 6.12 -2.09
N LEU A 9 -8.12 7.12 -2.12
CA LEU A 9 -6.84 7.06 -1.43
C LEU A 9 -7.02 6.91 0.09
N ASN A 10 -7.88 7.73 0.71
CA ASN A 10 -8.15 7.63 2.15
C ASN A 10 -8.76 6.27 2.54
N LEU A 11 -9.63 5.70 1.71
CA LEU A 11 -10.17 4.36 1.94
C LEU A 11 -9.05 3.31 1.97
N LYS A 12 -8.10 3.37 1.03
CA LYS A 12 -6.97 2.43 0.97
C LYS A 12 -5.97 2.65 2.12
N LEU A 13 -5.66 3.89 2.47
CA LEU A 13 -4.80 4.20 3.62
C LEU A 13 -5.39 3.67 4.92
N ASN A 14 -6.68 3.90 5.17
CA ASN A 14 -7.39 3.40 6.35
C ASN A 14 -7.48 1.87 6.36
N TYR A 15 -7.63 1.24 5.19
CA TYR A 15 -7.63 -0.21 5.07
C TYR A 15 -6.26 -0.80 5.40
N LEU A 16 -5.18 -0.22 4.87
CA LEU A 16 -3.81 -0.62 5.19
C LEU A 16 -3.50 -0.44 6.68
N GLU A 17 -3.97 0.66 7.28
CA GLU A 17 -3.82 0.89 8.72
C GLU A 17 -4.45 -0.24 9.55
N LYS A 18 -5.68 -0.64 9.22
CA LYS A 18 -6.36 -1.77 9.90
C LYS A 18 -5.57 -3.07 9.76
N LEU A 19 -5.05 -3.38 8.56
CA LEU A 19 -4.22 -4.57 8.36
C LEU A 19 -2.98 -4.58 9.25
N THR A 20 -2.32 -3.43 9.46
CA THR A 20 -1.14 -3.34 10.34
C THR A 20 -1.46 -3.59 11.82
N VAL A 21 -2.71 -3.36 12.22
CA VAL A 21 -3.21 -3.65 13.58
C VAL A 21 -3.61 -5.12 13.68
N ASP A 22 -4.41 -5.60 12.72
CA ASP A 22 -4.88 -6.98 12.66
C ASP A 22 -3.71 -7.97 12.57
N PHE A 23 -2.63 -7.60 11.86
CA PHE A 23 -1.40 -8.39 11.80
C PHE A 23 -0.85 -8.73 13.18
N GLU A 24 -0.78 -7.78 14.13
CA GLU A 24 -0.22 -8.04 15.45
C GLU A 24 -1.06 -9.04 16.26
N ILE A 25 -2.36 -9.08 15.99
CA ILE A 25 -3.32 -9.97 16.64
C ILE A 25 -3.26 -11.36 16.00
N GLU A 26 -3.23 -11.42 14.67
CA GLU A 26 -3.50 -12.62 13.89
C GLU A 26 -2.25 -13.29 13.29
N LYS A 27 -1.04 -12.73 13.48
CA LYS A 27 0.20 -13.26 12.89
C LYS A 27 0.54 -14.72 13.21
N ASN A 28 -0.10 -15.31 14.23
CA ASN A 28 0.08 -16.71 14.62
C ASN A 28 -0.97 -17.65 14.00
N SER A 29 -1.99 -17.11 13.33
CA SER A 29 -3.03 -17.87 12.63
C SER A 29 -2.62 -18.02 11.16
N PRO A 30 -2.37 -19.25 10.64
CA PRO A 30 -1.78 -19.45 9.32
C PRO A 30 -2.53 -18.74 8.18
N TYR A 31 -3.83 -19.02 8.02
CA TYR A 31 -4.62 -18.43 6.93
C TYR A 31 -4.90 -16.94 7.14
N ALA A 32 -4.98 -16.46 8.39
CA ALA A 32 -5.13 -15.04 8.66
C ALA A 32 -3.84 -14.28 8.31
N LEU A 33 -2.68 -14.82 8.70
CA LEU A 33 -1.36 -14.31 8.34
C LEU A 33 -1.21 -14.20 6.82
N GLU A 34 -1.50 -15.28 6.08
CA GLU A 34 -1.45 -15.27 4.61
C GLU A 34 -2.32 -14.16 4.03
N ARG A 35 -3.56 -14.05 4.51
CA ARG A 35 -4.50 -13.07 3.95
C ARG A 35 -4.11 -11.65 4.29
N ILE A 36 -3.68 -11.38 5.51
CA ILE A 36 -3.24 -10.05 5.94
C ILE A 36 -1.98 -9.65 5.16
N ALA A 37 -0.98 -10.53 5.08
CA ALA A 37 0.25 -10.29 4.32
C ALA A 37 -0.03 -9.97 2.85
N HIS A 38 -0.89 -10.76 2.21
CA HIS A 38 -1.32 -10.52 0.83
C HIS A 38 -2.01 -9.15 0.70
N MET A 39 -2.95 -8.84 1.59
CA MET A 39 -3.69 -7.58 1.49
C MET A 39 -2.82 -6.36 1.82
N MET A 40 -1.80 -6.48 2.67
CA MET A 40 -0.83 -5.40 2.91
C MET A 40 -0.03 -5.10 1.64
N ILE A 41 0.44 -6.13 0.93
CA ILE A 41 1.12 -5.99 -0.37
C ILE A 41 0.23 -5.29 -1.40
N GLU A 42 -0.98 -5.80 -1.63
CA GLU A 42 -1.87 -5.22 -2.66
C GLU A 42 -2.26 -3.77 -2.29
N SER A 43 -2.52 -3.50 -1.01
CA SER A 43 -2.95 -2.16 -0.58
C SER A 43 -1.87 -1.11 -0.76
N VAL A 44 -0.61 -1.39 -0.40
CA VAL A 44 0.47 -0.41 -0.57
C VAL A 44 0.80 -0.17 -2.04
N VAL A 45 0.68 -1.20 -2.88
CA VAL A 45 0.89 -1.08 -4.33
C VAL A 45 -0.23 -0.25 -4.98
N ASP A 46 -1.49 -0.49 -4.58
CA ASP A 46 -2.61 0.34 -5.03
C ASP A 46 -2.48 1.80 -4.60
N ILE A 47 -2.01 2.06 -3.38
CA ILE A 47 -1.72 3.42 -2.90
C ILE A 47 -0.64 4.06 -3.78
N GLY A 48 0.45 3.33 -4.06
CA GLY A 48 1.51 3.82 -4.94
C GLY A 48 1.02 4.14 -6.35
N ASN A 49 0.21 3.26 -6.96
CA ASN A 49 -0.38 3.51 -8.27
C ASN A 49 -1.26 4.77 -8.30
N LEU A 50 -2.07 5.01 -7.26
CA LEU A 50 -2.87 6.24 -7.18
C LEU A 50 -2.00 7.50 -7.12
N ILE A 51 -0.85 7.44 -6.44
CA ILE A 51 0.10 8.56 -6.37
C ILE A 51 0.79 8.75 -7.73
N ILE A 52 1.23 7.66 -8.36
CA ILE A 52 1.82 7.68 -9.72
C ILE A 52 0.88 8.35 -10.71
N ASP A 53 -0.38 7.91 -10.74
CA ASP A 53 -1.39 8.45 -11.64
C ASP A 53 -1.67 9.93 -11.36
N ALA A 54 -1.83 10.31 -10.08
CA ALA A 54 -2.18 11.67 -9.69
C ALA A 54 -1.08 12.70 -9.99
N PHE A 55 0.18 12.28 -9.93
CA PHE A 55 1.35 13.12 -10.17
C PHE A 55 1.95 12.96 -11.57
N ILE A 56 1.35 12.12 -12.43
CA ILE A 56 1.82 11.86 -13.80
C ILE A 56 3.29 11.40 -13.76
N LEU A 57 3.59 10.48 -12.83
CA LEU A 57 4.89 9.85 -12.72
C LEU A 57 5.06 8.81 -13.84
N ARG A 58 6.27 8.24 -13.95
CA ARG A 58 6.51 7.18 -14.94
C ARG A 58 5.69 5.93 -14.62
N ASP A 59 5.29 5.19 -15.65
CA ASP A 59 4.58 3.92 -15.47
C ASP A 59 5.47 2.87 -14.79
N PRO A 60 4.92 2.10 -13.82
CA PRO A 60 5.61 0.98 -13.20
C PRO A 60 5.57 -0.27 -14.09
N GLY A 61 6.70 -0.97 -14.22
CA GLY A 61 6.78 -2.25 -14.93
C GLY A 61 6.33 -3.46 -14.10
N ASN A 62 6.34 -3.35 -12.77
CA ASN A 62 5.92 -4.39 -11.83
C ASN A 62 5.68 -3.81 -10.41
N TYR A 63 5.32 -4.66 -9.45
CA TYR A 63 4.98 -4.26 -8.08
C TYR A 63 6.15 -3.63 -7.31
N LYS A 64 7.38 -4.15 -7.47
CA LYS A 64 8.56 -3.54 -6.83
C LYS A 64 8.88 -2.19 -7.45
N ASP A 65 8.67 -2.05 -8.76
CA ASP A 65 8.89 -0.80 -9.48
C ASP A 65 7.95 0.32 -9.00
N VAL A 66 6.73 -0.02 -8.55
CA VAL A 66 5.85 0.95 -7.86
C VAL A 66 6.55 1.51 -6.64
N ILE A 67 7.13 0.66 -5.78
CA ILE A 67 7.83 1.09 -4.56
C ILE A 67 9.10 1.88 -4.89
N ASP A 68 9.82 1.49 -5.95
CA ASP A 68 11.02 2.20 -6.43
C ASP A 68 10.69 3.61 -6.91
N ILE A 69 9.54 3.80 -7.56
CA ILE A 69 9.04 5.14 -7.93
C ILE A 69 8.69 5.95 -6.69
N MET A 70 8.01 5.35 -5.72
CA MET A 70 7.66 6.03 -4.46
C MET A 70 8.90 6.48 -3.69
N GLU A 71 9.99 5.70 -3.71
CA GLU A 71 11.28 6.09 -3.14
C GLU A 71 11.94 7.23 -3.94
N LEU A 72 12.01 7.08 -5.27
CA LEU A 72 12.65 8.03 -6.17
C LEU A 72 12.04 9.44 -6.08
N GLU A 73 10.71 9.50 -6.03
CA GLU A 73 9.94 10.74 -5.88
C GLU A 73 9.86 11.22 -4.42
N LYS A 74 10.63 10.58 -3.51
CA LYS A 74 10.75 10.92 -2.09
C LYS A 74 9.41 10.87 -1.35
N VAL A 75 8.46 10.09 -1.85
CA VAL A 75 7.24 9.78 -1.10
C VAL A 75 7.60 8.88 0.07
N PHE A 76 8.32 7.78 -0.19
CA PHE A 76 8.80 6.88 0.85
C PHE A 76 10.26 7.15 1.21
N GLN A 77 10.58 7.04 2.50
CA GLN A 77 11.97 6.98 2.93
C GLN A 77 12.65 5.70 2.40
N PRO A 78 13.97 5.70 2.15
CA PRO A 78 14.68 4.52 1.63
C PRO A 78 14.46 3.26 2.47
N SER A 79 14.44 3.39 3.79
CA SER A 79 14.15 2.27 4.71
C SER A 79 12.73 1.73 4.59
N THR A 80 11.75 2.62 4.36
CA THR A 80 10.35 2.24 4.13
C THR A 80 10.24 1.46 2.83
N ALA A 81 10.84 1.99 1.76
CA ALA A 81 10.85 1.35 0.45
C ALA A 81 11.52 -0.02 0.48
N GLU A 82 12.69 -0.14 1.13
CA GLU A 82 13.40 -1.42 1.26
C GLU A 82 12.56 -2.49 1.98
N ALA A 83 11.99 -2.16 3.14
CA ALA A 83 11.20 -3.11 3.93
C ALA A 83 9.94 -3.57 3.18
N VAL A 84 9.24 -2.65 2.51
CA VAL A 84 8.04 -2.97 1.70
C VAL A 84 8.43 -3.75 0.43
N ARG A 85 9.56 -3.44 -0.20
CA ARG A 85 10.05 -4.18 -1.38
C ARG A 85 10.37 -5.64 -1.04
N ASN A 86 10.93 -5.89 0.15
CA ASN A 86 11.24 -7.23 0.63
C ASN A 86 9.97 -8.05 0.93
N SER A 87 8.91 -7.45 1.46
CA SER A 87 7.65 -8.17 1.67
C SER A 87 6.97 -8.55 0.35
N ILE A 88 7.09 -7.74 -0.71
CA ILE A 88 6.52 -8.02 -2.04
C ILE A 88 7.05 -9.33 -2.65
N ASP A 89 8.23 -9.81 -2.27
CA ASP A 89 8.76 -11.10 -2.76
C ASP A 89 7.84 -12.27 -2.42
N TYR A 90 7.10 -12.19 -1.30
CA TYR A 90 6.13 -13.21 -0.91
C TYR A 90 4.86 -13.22 -1.75
N ARG A 91 4.62 -12.19 -2.58
CA ARG A 91 3.40 -12.11 -3.39
C ARG A 91 3.21 -13.37 -4.22
N LYS A 92 4.24 -13.81 -4.94
CA LYS A 92 4.18 -15.01 -5.81
C LYS A 92 3.79 -16.24 -5.01
N GLU A 93 4.37 -16.40 -3.81
CA GLU A 93 4.07 -17.53 -2.93
C GLU A 93 2.61 -17.49 -2.48
N LEU A 94 2.12 -16.33 -2.06
CA LEU A 94 0.74 -16.11 -1.60
C LEU A 94 -0.34 -16.32 -2.69
N ILE A 95 0.00 -16.18 -3.97
CA ILE A 95 -0.99 -16.28 -5.07
C ILE A 95 -0.85 -17.52 -5.97
N ARG A 96 0.33 -18.17 -6.00
CA ARG A 96 0.60 -19.29 -6.92
C ARG A 96 1.13 -20.54 -6.23
N ASN A 97 1.95 -20.37 -5.19
CA ASN A 97 2.57 -21.50 -4.49
C ASN A 97 1.97 -21.68 -3.09
N TYR A 98 0.70 -21.32 -2.92
CA TYR A 98 0.03 -21.23 -1.62
C TYR A 98 -0.03 -22.56 -0.86
N GLU A 99 0.19 -23.69 -1.53
CA GLU A 99 0.23 -25.01 -0.87
C GLU A 99 1.53 -25.30 -0.11
N ASN A 100 2.59 -24.50 -0.32
CA ASN A 100 3.91 -24.73 0.28
C ASN A 100 4.47 -23.48 0.98
N ILE A 101 3.60 -22.61 1.52
CA ILE A 101 4.03 -21.41 2.24
C ILE A 101 4.74 -21.79 3.53
N ASN A 102 5.95 -21.24 3.74
CA ASN A 102 6.62 -21.28 5.04
C ASN A 102 6.08 -20.15 5.94
N HIS A 103 5.10 -20.45 6.79
CA HIS A 103 4.47 -19.46 7.67
C HIS A 103 5.43 -18.79 8.65
N ASP A 104 6.50 -19.47 9.08
CA ASP A 104 7.48 -18.87 9.99
C ASP A 104 8.32 -17.80 9.31
N GLU A 105 8.74 -18.05 8.06
CA GLU A 105 9.48 -17.06 7.27
C GLU A 105 8.58 -15.90 6.85
N LEU A 106 7.34 -16.18 6.45
CA LEU A 106 6.35 -15.16 6.14
C LEU A 106 6.09 -14.26 7.36
N ARG A 107 5.85 -14.85 8.53
CA ARG A 107 5.62 -14.13 9.78
C ARG A 107 6.81 -13.23 10.12
N LYS A 108 8.03 -13.76 10.13
CA LYS A 108 9.24 -12.97 10.43
C LYS A 108 9.42 -11.79 9.48
N THR A 109 9.19 -12.02 8.19
CA THR A 109 9.29 -10.96 7.18
C THR A 109 8.29 -9.84 7.45
N PHE A 110 7.04 -10.19 7.73
CA PHE A 110 6.00 -9.20 8.01
C PHE A 110 6.12 -8.57 9.40
N GLU A 111 6.72 -9.24 10.39
CA GLU A 111 7.07 -8.62 11.67
C GLU A 111 8.10 -7.49 11.49
N ILE A 112 9.08 -7.69 10.60
CA ILE A 112 10.04 -6.64 10.23
C ILE A 112 9.37 -5.53 9.42
N ALA A 113 8.50 -5.88 8.47
CA ALA A 113 7.89 -4.91 7.56
C ALA A 113 6.71 -4.12 8.18
N ASN A 114 6.01 -4.65 9.19
CA ASN A 114 4.78 -4.05 9.74
C ASN A 114 4.97 -2.59 10.20
N PRO A 115 6.04 -2.22 10.94
CA PRO A 115 6.31 -0.82 11.28
C PRO A 115 6.49 0.08 10.05
N PHE A 116 7.07 -0.45 8.97
CA PHE A 116 7.29 0.30 7.73
C PHE A 116 6.02 0.43 6.88
N TYR A 117 5.07 -0.50 6.98
CA TYR A 117 3.74 -0.27 6.41
C TYR A 117 2.99 0.87 7.11
N LYS A 118 3.13 0.98 8.44
CA LYS A 118 2.62 2.15 9.18
C LYS A 118 3.35 3.43 8.76
N GLN A 119 4.66 3.36 8.57
CA GLN A 119 5.45 4.49 8.08
C GLN A 119 5.06 4.90 6.66
N ALA A 120 4.81 3.96 5.75
CA ALA A 120 4.37 4.24 4.37
C ALA A 120 3.06 5.06 4.33
N ILE A 121 2.15 4.82 5.27
CA ILE A 121 0.93 5.63 5.43
C ILE A 121 1.28 7.08 5.81
N GLN A 122 2.19 7.26 6.78
CA GLN A 122 2.60 8.59 7.24
C GLN A 122 3.40 9.33 6.17
N ASP A 123 4.33 8.64 5.53
CA ASP A 123 5.14 9.10 4.40
C ASP A 123 4.23 9.63 3.26
N THR A 124 3.21 8.85 2.88
CA THR A 124 2.22 9.27 1.86
C THR A 124 1.44 10.52 2.27
N LYS A 125 0.96 10.57 3.53
CA LYS A 125 0.21 11.73 4.03
C LYS A 125 1.08 12.99 4.04
N HIS A 126 2.32 12.87 4.52
CA HIS A 126 3.26 13.98 4.58
C HIS A 126 3.63 14.51 3.20
N PHE A 127 3.84 13.61 2.22
CA PHE A 127 4.10 14.00 0.84
C PHE A 127 2.95 14.84 0.25
N LEU A 128 1.70 14.41 0.45
CA LEU A 128 0.53 15.14 -0.05
C LEU A 128 0.36 16.52 0.60
N GLU A 129 0.66 16.64 1.90
CA GLU A 129 0.63 17.91 2.62
C GLU A 129 1.69 18.89 2.07
N ASN A 130 2.91 18.39 1.81
CA ASN A 130 4.02 19.22 1.31
C ASN A 130 3.82 19.72 -0.13
N GLU A 131 3.21 18.90 -0.98
CA GLU A 131 2.94 19.24 -2.38
C GLU A 131 1.75 20.22 -2.54
N ASN A 132 1.15 20.69 -1.43
CA ASN A 132 -0.03 21.57 -1.41
C ASN A 132 -1.15 21.05 -2.32
N VAL A 133 -1.28 19.73 -2.47
CA VAL A 133 -2.26 19.16 -3.39
C VAL A 133 -3.65 19.41 -2.80
N PRO A 134 -4.54 20.11 -3.52
CA PRO A 134 -5.92 20.19 -3.11
C PRO A 134 -6.50 18.79 -3.20
N VAL A 135 -6.72 18.21 -2.04
CA VAL A 135 -7.40 16.93 -1.81
C VAL A 135 -8.87 17.14 -2.20
N THR A 136 -9.14 17.14 -3.50
CA THR A 136 -10.49 17.35 -4.02
C THR A 136 -11.27 16.06 -3.85
N ALA A 137 -12.13 16.01 -2.83
CA ALA A 137 -13.14 14.98 -2.68
C ALA A 137 -14.21 15.12 -3.78
N PHE A 138 -13.90 14.80 -5.03
CA PHE A 138 -14.92 14.70 -6.08
C PHE A 138 -15.39 13.26 -6.19
N GLY A 139 -16.61 13.04 -5.68
CA GLY A 139 -17.27 11.74 -5.66
C GLY A 139 -18.62 11.76 -4.95
N GLU A 140 -19.35 12.88 -5.02
CA GLU A 140 -20.81 12.85 -5.10
C GLU A 140 -21.15 13.21 -6.53
N GLY A 141 -21.18 12.18 -7.39
CA GLY A 141 -21.88 12.30 -8.65
C GLY A 141 -23.33 12.63 -8.34
N ASP A 142 -23.80 13.72 -8.93
CA ASP A 142 -25.16 14.20 -8.92
C ASP A 142 -26.14 13.01 -9.09
N LYS A 143 -26.87 12.65 -8.02
CA LYS A 143 -28.00 11.71 -8.10
C LYS A 143 -29.24 12.35 -8.74
N ASN A 144 -29.07 13.48 -9.42
CA ASN A 144 -30.11 14.19 -10.13
C ASN A 144 -29.72 14.40 -11.59
N GLU A 145 -29.59 13.32 -12.36
CA GLU A 145 -29.94 13.41 -13.77
C GLU A 145 -30.46 12.08 -14.31
N ARG A 146 -31.80 12.09 -14.52
CA ARG A 146 -32.61 11.30 -15.45
C ARG A 146 -33.20 9.98 -14.91
N LEU A 147 -34.47 10.12 -14.51
CA LEU A 147 -35.66 9.42 -15.04
C LEU A 147 -35.40 8.12 -15.82
#